data_AF-A0A3D5UAJ3-F1
#
_entry.id   AF-A0A3D5UAJ3-F1
#
_cell.length_a   1.000
_cell.length_b   1.000
_cell.length_c   1.000
_cell.angle_alpha   90.00
_cell.angle_beta   90.00
_cell.angle_gamma   90.00
#
_symmetry.space_group_name_H-M   'P 1'
#
loop_
_entity.id
_entity.type
_entity.pdbx_description
1 polymer ?
#
loop_
_entity_poly.entity_id
_entity_poly.type
_entity_poly.pdbx_seq_one_letter_code
_entity_poly.pdbx_strand_id
1 'polypeptide(L)'
;MKLSEFLDHMRGLLKGSTFEGKCYIVGGVPRDHLLGRQDFNDFDLVVESPYGGLKLGAFLSHRIKPESYQTFPKFGTARMENV
;
A
#
# COMPACT_ATOMS: atom_id res chain seq x y z
N MET A 1 -12.54 1.83 -4.46
CA MET A 1 -12.58 3.00 -3.55
C MET A 1 -11.96 4.21 -4.22
N LYS A 2 -12.28 5.43 -3.77
CA LYS A 2 -11.66 6.63 -4.34
C LYS A 2 -10.20 6.73 -3.93
N LEU A 3 -9.35 7.25 -4.82
CA LEU A 3 -7.93 7.48 -4.51
C LEU A 3 -7.72 8.34 -3.25
N SER A 4 -8.53 9.38 -3.04
CA SER A 4 -8.45 10.24 -1.85
C SER A 4 -8.74 9.47 -0.56
N GLU A 5 -9.75 8.59 -0.57
CA GLU A 5 -10.12 7.77 0.59
C GLU A 5 -8.99 6.81 0.95
N PHE A 6 -8.38 6.18 -0.05
CA PHE A 6 -7.22 5.31 0.16
C PHE A 6 -6.03 6.07 0.75
N LEU A 7 -5.72 7.26 0.19
CA LEU A 7 -4.62 8.10 0.67
C LEU A 7 -4.81 8.53 2.12
N ASP A 8 -6.02 8.95 2.50
CA ASP A 8 -6.31 9.38 3.87
C ASP A 8 -6.25 8.21 4.85
N HIS A 9 -6.78 7.05 4.45
CA HIS A 9 -6.67 5.82 5.24
C HIS A 9 -5.21 5.43 5.46
N MET A 10 -4.41 5.38 4.40
CA MET A 10 -2.99 5.04 4.48
C MET A 10 -2.19 6.05 5.30
N ARG A 11 -2.44 7.36 5.15
CA ARG A 11 -1.81 8.38 6.01
C ARG A 11 -2.09 8.14 7.48
N GLY A 12 -3.34 7.78 7.82
CA GLY A 12 -3.72 7.41 9.18
C GLY A 12 -2.95 6.20 9.71
N LEU A 13 -2.85 5.13 8.91
CA LEU A 13 -2.15 3.90 9.28
C LEU A 13 -0.63 4.09 9.47
N LEU A 14 -0.01 4.95 8.65
CA LEU A 14 1.43 5.14 8.62
C LEU A 14 1.93 6.24 9.57
N LYS A 15 1.05 7.08 10.11
CA LYS A 15 1.42 8.19 11.00
C LYS A 15 2.26 7.73 12.21
N GLY A 16 3.37 8.42 12.46
CA GLY A 16 4.32 8.13 13.53
C GLY A 16 5.16 6.87 13.31
N SER A 17 5.05 6.22 12.15
CA SER A 17 5.83 5.03 11.81
C SER A 17 7.06 5.37 10.98
N THR A 18 7.97 4.41 10.84
CA THR A 18 9.14 4.52 9.95
C THR A 18 8.77 4.60 8.46
N PHE A 19 7.51 4.33 8.11
CA PHE A 19 6.98 4.39 6.75
C PHE A 19 6.35 5.75 6.41
N GLU A 20 6.15 6.63 7.40
CA GLU A 20 5.59 7.96 7.18
C GLU A 20 6.48 8.75 6.22
N GLY A 21 5.87 9.31 5.16
CA GLY A 21 6.58 10.05 4.11
C GLY A 21 7.49 9.21 3.21
N LYS A 22 7.47 7.88 3.32
CA LYS A 22 8.36 6.96 2.57
C LYS A 22 7.63 5.88 1.76
N CYS A 23 6.30 5.95 1.72
CA CYS A 23 5.45 5.02 0.99
C CYS A 23 4.74 5.76 -0.15
N TYR A 24 4.78 5.18 -1.35
CA TYR A 24 4.29 5.82 -2.58
C TYR A 24 3.40 4.86 -3.36
N ILE A 25 2.33 5.39 -3.96
CA ILE A 25 1.52 4.66 -4.93
C ILE A 25 2.25 4.67 -6.28
N VAL A 26 2.35 3.52 -6.92
CA VAL A 26 3.03 3.36 -8.21
C VAL A 26 2.14 2.60 -9.21
N GLY A 27 2.63 2.41 -10.43
CA GLY A 27 1.99 1.54 -11.41
C GLY A 27 0.78 2.16 -12.09
N GLY A 28 -0.31 1.40 -12.17
CA GLY A 28 -1.50 1.77 -12.94
C GLY A 28 -2.28 2.94 -12.32
N VAL A 29 -2.37 3.00 -11.00
CA VAL A 29 -3.18 4.00 -10.29
C VAL A 29 -2.77 5.44 -10.62
N PRO A 30 -1.48 5.85 -10.55
CA PRO A 30 -1.10 7.21 -10.91
C PRO A 30 -1.37 7.55 -12.38
N ARG A 31 -1.13 6.61 -13.32
CA ARG A 31 -1.41 6.81 -14.74
C ARG A 31 -2.90 7.04 -14.98
N ASP A 32 -3.73 6.15 -14.46
CA ASP A 32 -5.17 6.17 -14.65
C ASP A 32 -5.81 7.38 -13.97
N HIS A 33 -5.26 7.81 -12.83
CA HIS A 33 -5.67 9.03 -12.16
C HIS A 33 -5.45 10.28 -13.02
N LEU A 34 -4.27 10.38 -13.66
CA LEU A 34 -3.97 11.46 -14.60
C LEU A 34 -4.88 11.45 -15.84
N LEU A 35 -5.48 10.30 -16.18
CA LEU A 35 -6.47 10.14 -17.25
C LEU A 35 -7.92 10.39 -16.76
N GLY A 36 -8.11 10.88 -15.54
CA GLY A 36 -9.41 11.26 -15.00
C GLY A 36 -10.16 10.15 -14.27
N ARG A 37 -9.55 8.96 -14.06
CA ARG A 37 -10.14 7.94 -13.19
C ARG A 37 -9.97 8.33 -11.72
N GLN A 38 -11.00 8.05 -10.91
CA GLN A 38 -10.99 8.36 -9.48
C GLN A 38 -11.15 7.12 -8.60
N ASP A 39 -11.78 6.06 -9.12
CA ASP A 39 -12.05 4.82 -8.42
C ASP A 39 -11.11 3.70 -8.84
N PHE A 40 -10.56 3.00 -7.86
CA PHE A 40 -9.59 1.91 -8.03
C PHE A 40 -9.95 0.72 -7.15
N ASN A 41 -9.62 -0.48 -7.61
CA ASN A 41 -9.87 -1.73 -6.89
C ASN A 41 -8.58 -2.32 -6.27
N ASP A 42 -7.42 -1.87 -6.74
CA ASP A 42 -6.10 -2.31 -6.33
C ASP A 42 -5.14 -1.11 -6.24
N PHE A 43 -4.14 -1.24 -5.37
CA PHE A 43 -3.13 -0.21 -5.14
C PHE A 43 -1.75 -0.86 -5.00
N ASP A 44 -0.85 -0.53 -5.91
CA ASP A 44 0.55 -0.93 -5.82
C ASP A 44 1.32 0.10 -4.99
N LEU A 45 2.06 -0.38 -3.99
CA LEU A 45 2.85 0.44 -3.08
C LEU A 45 4.34 0.12 -3.21
N VAL A 46 5.17 1.16 -3.22
CA VAL A 46 6.62 1.06 -3.03
C VAL A 46 7.05 1.82 -1.78
N VAL A 47 8.07 1.31 -1.11
CA VAL A 47 8.63 1.92 0.10
C VAL A 47 10.11 2.16 -0.11
N GLU A 48 10.57 3.36 0.25
CA GLU A 48 11.98 3.76 0.22
C GLU A 48 12.78 3.09 1.36
N SER A 49 12.94 1.78 1.29
CA SER A 49 13.71 0.98 2.24
C SER A 49 14.06 -0.38 1.64
N PRO A 50 15.23 -0.96 1.97
CA PRO A 50 15.51 -2.37 1.71
C PRO A 50 14.42 -3.26 2.30
N TYR A 51 13.91 -4.19 1.48
CA TYR A 51 12.79 -5.08 1.81
C TYR A 51 11.53 -4.34 2.27
N GLY A 52 11.33 -3.12 1.79
CA GLY A 52 10.26 -2.23 2.23
C GLY A 52 8.86 -2.82 2.08
N GLY A 53 8.60 -3.57 1.00
CA GLY A 53 7.32 -4.25 0.79
C GLY A 53 6.99 -5.30 1.85
N LEU A 54 7.98 -6.14 2.23
CA LEU A 54 7.81 -7.12 3.32
C LEU A 54 7.60 -6.43 4.66
N LYS A 55 8.39 -5.39 4.96
CA LYS A 55 8.30 -4.67 6.24
C LYS A 55 6.98 -3.93 6.39
N LEU A 56 6.54 -3.24 5.33
CA LEU A 56 5.25 -2.56 5.31
C LEU A 56 4.11 -3.57 5.39
N GLY A 57 4.21 -4.68 4.65
CA GLY A 57 3.23 -5.76 4.72
C GLY A 57 3.08 -6.31 6.14
N ALA A 58 4.19 -6.61 6.82
CA ALA A 58 4.12 -7.05 8.21
C ALA A 58 3.52 -5.97 9.12
N PHE A 59 3.85 -4.70 8.91
CA PHE A 59 3.33 -3.59 9.71
C PHE A 59 1.81 -3.38 9.55
N LEU A 60 1.31 -3.46 8.32
CA LEU A 60 -0.11 -3.27 7.99
C LEU A 60 -0.95 -4.47 8.40
N SER A 61 -0.45 -5.71 8.25
CA SER A 61 -1.21 -6.92 8.59
C SER A 61 -1.68 -6.94 10.05
N HIS A 62 -0.86 -6.41 10.97
CA HIS A 62 -1.20 -6.29 12.39
C HIS A 62 -2.26 -5.21 12.67
N ARG A 63 -2.42 -4.21 11.79
CA ARG A 63 -3.34 -3.09 11.97
C ARG A 63 -4.70 -3.32 11.35
N ILE A 64 -4.72 -3.83 10.12
CA ILE A 64 -5.96 -3.96 9.34
C ILE A 64 -6.50 -5.38 9.32
N LYS A 65 -5.73 -6.38 9.78
CA LYS A 65 -6.12 -7.81 9.84
C LYS A 65 -6.76 -8.26 8.52
N PRO A 66 -6.01 -8.23 7.41
CA PRO A 66 -6.57 -8.52 6.11
C PRO A 66 -7.04 -9.97 6.02
N GLU A 67 -7.99 -10.24 5.13
CA GLU A 67 -8.47 -11.61 4.91
C GLU A 67 -7.36 -12.53 4.39
N SER A 68 -6.50 -11.99 3.52
CA SER A 68 -5.32 -12.69 3.04
C SER A 68 -4.06 -11.84 3.18
N TYR A 69 -2.96 -12.50 3.52
CA TYR A 69 -1.63 -11.91 3.59
C TYR A 69 -0.59 -12.93 3.10
N GLN A 70 0.05 -12.62 1.96
CA GLN A 70 1.06 -13.46 1.35
C GLN A 70 2.35 -12.69 1.14
N THR A 71 3.49 -13.31 1.45
CA THR A 71 4.82 -12.72 1.26
C THR A 71 5.58 -13.43 0.16
N PHE A 72 6.39 -12.69 -0.58
CA PHE A 72 7.34 -13.23 -1.56
C PHE A 72 8.75 -12.74 -1.24
N PRO A 73 9.46 -13.39 -0.29
CA PRO A 73 10.73 -12.88 0.23
C PRO A 73 11.81 -12.67 -0.82
N LYS A 74 11.87 -13.55 -1.84
CA LYS A 74 12.79 -13.44 -2.98
C LYS A 74 12.69 -12.10 -3.71
N PHE A 75 11.50 -11.51 -3.75
CA PHE A 75 11.21 -10.25 -4.45
C PHE A 75 11.07 -9.06 -3.51
N GLY A 76 11.12 -9.26 -2.19
CA GLY A 76 10.93 -8.19 -1.22
C GLY A 76 9.50 -7.62 -1.17
N THR A 77 8.50 -8.39 -1.64
CA THR A 77 7.11 -7.95 -1.75
C THR A 77 6.16 -8.71 -0.83
N ALA A 78 5.03 -8.09 -0.52
CA ALA A 78 3.89 -8.71 0.13
C ALA A 78 2.59 -8.29 -0.60
N ARG A 79 1.59 -9.16 -0.58
CA ARG A 79 0.25 -8.95 -1.13
C ARG A 79 -0.76 -9.11 -0.01
N MET A 80 -1.77 -8.24 -0.02
CA MET A 80 -2.91 -8.26 0.90
C MET A 80 -4.20 -8.15 0.12
N GLU A 81 -5.24 -8.80 0.64
CA GLU A 81 -6.60 -8.68 0.10
C GLU A 81 -7.59 -8.48 1.24
N ASN A 82 -8.52 -7.56 1.01
CA ASN A 82 -9.73 -7.36 1.79
C ASN A 82 -10.89 -7.46 0.79
N VAL A 83 -11.97 -8.15 1.14
CA VAL A 83 -13.17 -8.26 0.28
C VAL A 83 -13.89 -6.92 0.19
#